data_AF-A0A957HIX0-F1
#
_entry.id   AF-A0A957HIX0-F1
#
_cell.length_a   1.000
_cell.length_b   1.000
_cell.length_c   1.000
_cell.angle_alpha   90.00
_cell.angle_beta   90.00
_cell.angle_gamma   90.00
#
_symmetry.space_group_name_H-M   'P 1'
#
loop_
_entity.id
_entity.type
_entity.pdbx_description
1 polymer ?
#
loop_
_entity_poly.entity_id
_entity_poly.type
_entity_poly.pdbx_seq_one_letter_code
_entity_poly.pdbx_strand_id
1 'polypeptide(L)'
;FRGRVGRGQHQSYCILVADSDTPDAEERLSALTQTNDGFALAEKDLEIRGPGEFFGRRQSGLPELQLASLLDMDMLKIAQSEAQTIAAADPNLEQPEHQLLRQRVNRFWQHAGDAS
;
A
#
# COMPACT_ATOMS: atom_id res chain seq x y z
N PHE A 1 -6.96 13.23 -7.47
CA PHE A 1 -6.11 13.14 -8.69
C PHE A 1 -6.72 13.93 -9.84
N ARG A 2 -5.87 14.67 -10.57
CA ARG A 2 -6.20 15.53 -11.73
C ARG A 2 -6.90 14.80 -12.89
N GLY A 3 -6.99 13.46 -12.87
CA GLY A 3 -7.54 12.62 -13.94
C GLY A 3 -9.02 12.84 -14.33
N ARG A 4 -9.70 13.84 -13.75
CA ARG A 4 -11.05 14.29 -14.14
C ARG A 4 -11.03 15.58 -14.98
N VAL A 5 -9.87 16.21 -15.19
CA VAL A 5 -9.69 17.46 -15.96
C VAL A 5 -8.90 17.19 -17.24
N GLY A 6 -9.18 17.89 -18.34
CA GLY A 6 -8.38 17.82 -19.58
C GLY A 6 -8.73 16.69 -20.56
N ARG A 7 -10.00 16.26 -20.61
CA ARG A 7 -10.48 15.21 -21.53
C ARG A 7 -11.00 15.74 -22.89
N GLY A 8 -10.90 17.05 -23.12
CA GLY A 8 -11.35 17.72 -24.33
C GLY A 8 -10.20 18.24 -25.18
N GLN A 9 -10.52 18.83 -26.33
CA GLN A 9 -9.53 19.38 -27.26
C GLN A 9 -8.93 20.73 -26.81
N HIS A 10 -9.51 21.35 -25.77
CA HIS A 10 -9.09 22.64 -25.26
C HIS A 10 -8.20 22.51 -24.04
N GLN A 11 -7.21 23.41 -23.95
CA GLN A 11 -6.32 23.51 -22.80
C GLN A 11 -7.14 23.70 -21.52
N SER A 12 -6.83 22.88 -20.51
CA SER A 12 -7.51 22.88 -19.22
C SER A 12 -6.52 23.16 -18.09
N TYR A 13 -6.96 23.93 -17.10
CA TYR A 13 -6.18 24.28 -15.93
C TYR A 13 -6.73 23.58 -14.68
N CYS A 14 -5.83 23.17 -13.78
CA CYS A 14 -6.19 22.65 -12.47
C CYS A 14 -5.50 23.53 -11.44
N ILE A 15 -6.30 24.26 -10.65
CA ILE A 15 -5.81 25.16 -9.60
C ILE A 15 -5.92 24.41 -8.29
N LEU A 16 -4.81 24.30 -7.56
CA LEU A 16 -4.74 23.68 -6.25
C LEU A 16 -4.76 24.80 -5.21
N VAL A 17 -5.72 24.76 -4.30
CA VAL A 17 -5.83 25.68 -3.17
C VAL A 17 -5.83 24.84 -1.90
N ALA A 18 -4.94 25.16 -0.97
CA ALA A 18 -4.85 24.48 0.32
C ALA A 18 -4.87 25.52 1.45
N ASP A 19 -5.51 25.13 2.55
CA ASP A 19 -5.63 25.92 3.78
C ASP A 19 -4.69 25.40 4.89
N SER A 20 -3.94 24.34 4.58
CA SER A 20 -2.99 23.70 5.49
C SER A 20 -1.56 24.05 5.08
N ASP A 21 -0.78 24.47 6.05
CA ASP A 21 0.62 24.90 5.97
C ASP A 21 1.59 23.87 6.57
N THR A 22 1.15 22.60 6.69
CA THR A 22 2.03 21.55 7.19
C THR A 22 3.06 21.15 6.12
N PRO A 23 4.30 20.78 6.51
CA PRO A 23 5.32 20.35 5.57
C PRO A 23 4.85 19.21 4.65
N ASP A 24 4.12 18.23 5.21
CA ASP A 24 3.54 17.11 4.44
C ASP A 24 2.49 17.59 3.42
N ALA A 25 1.67 18.59 3.78
CA ALA A 25 0.68 19.15 2.86
C ALA A 25 1.37 19.89 1.71
N GLU A 26 2.40 20.67 2.00
CA GLU A 26 3.23 21.35 0.98
C GLU A 26 3.94 20.35 0.07
N GLU A 27 4.54 19.30 0.61
CA GLU A 27 5.23 18.27 -0.18
C GLU A 27 4.25 17.53 -1.10
N ARG A 28 3.05 17.20 -0.61
CA ARG A 28 2.00 16.55 -1.42
C ARG A 28 1.49 17.46 -2.54
N LEU A 29 1.31 18.76 -2.28
CA LEU A 29 0.92 19.73 -3.30
C LEU A 29 2.03 19.90 -4.34
N SER A 30 3.29 19.95 -3.91
CA SER A 30 4.44 20.03 -4.79
C SER A 30 4.51 18.81 -5.71
N ALA A 31 4.39 17.59 -5.15
CA ALA A 31 4.37 16.35 -5.92
C ALA A 31 3.30 16.35 -7.02
N LEU A 32 2.09 16.86 -6.72
CA LEU A 32 0.97 16.98 -7.68
C LEU A 32 1.26 17.93 -8.86
N THR A 33 2.22 18.84 -8.73
CA THR A 33 2.62 19.76 -9.81
C THR A 33 3.80 19.24 -10.64
N GLN A 34 4.61 18.33 -10.09
CA GLN A 34 5.83 17.84 -10.72
C GLN A 34 5.59 16.71 -11.74
N THR A 35 4.54 15.90 -11.55
CA THR A 35 4.26 14.77 -12.44
C THR A 35 2.76 14.54 -12.65
N ASN A 36 2.42 13.97 -13.80
CA ASN A 36 1.06 13.54 -14.14
C ASN A 36 0.87 12.02 -14.03
N ASP A 37 1.93 11.28 -13.68
CA ASP A 37 1.85 9.83 -13.50
C ASP A 37 1.18 9.49 -12.17
N GLY A 38 0.04 8.81 -12.23
CA GLY A 38 -0.73 8.41 -11.06
C GLY A 38 0.00 7.42 -10.15
N PHE A 39 0.90 6.59 -10.70
CA PHE A 39 1.69 5.64 -9.90
C PHE A 39 2.78 6.34 -9.12
N ALA A 40 3.54 7.22 -9.76
CA ALA A 40 4.57 8.03 -9.09
C ALA A 40 3.98 8.90 -7.97
N LEU A 41 2.79 9.47 -8.19
CA LEU A 41 2.09 10.23 -7.15
C LEU A 41 1.62 9.34 -5.99
N ALA A 42 1.22 8.10 -6.26
CA ALA A 42 0.78 7.16 -5.23
C ALA A 42 1.97 6.69 -4.36
N GLU A 43 3.12 6.43 -4.98
CA GLU A 43 4.36 6.12 -4.28
C GLU A 43 4.80 7.30 -3.39
N LYS A 44 4.77 8.52 -3.93
CA LYS A 44 5.12 9.71 -3.16
C LYS A 44 4.15 10.00 -2.01
N ASP A 45 2.84 9.79 -2.19
CA ASP A 45 1.85 9.91 -1.11
C ASP A 45 2.07 8.84 -0.02
N LEU A 46 2.53 7.64 -0.38
CA LEU A 46 2.89 6.57 0.56
C LEU A 46 4.16 6.89 1.34
N GLU A 47 5.18 7.45 0.70
CA GLU A 47 6.39 7.94 1.37
C GLU A 47 6.05 9.01 2.41
N ILE A 48 5.25 10.01 2.04
CA ILE A 48 4.92 11.16 2.89
C ILE A 48 4.04 10.73 4.08
N ARG A 49 3.02 9.91 3.86
CA ARG A 49 2.14 9.43 4.95
C ARG A 49 2.75 8.34 5.81
N GLY A 50 3.81 7.72 5.31
CA GLY A 50 4.37 6.50 5.86
C GLY A 50 3.43 5.28 5.71
N PRO A 51 3.98 4.07 5.91
CA PRO A 51 3.22 2.83 5.78
C PRO A 51 2.12 2.67 6.84
N GLY A 52 2.28 3.30 8.01
CA GLY A 52 1.37 3.17 9.15
C GLY A 52 -0.05 3.70 8.88
N GLU A 53 -0.21 4.80 8.14
CA GLU A 53 -1.55 5.31 7.79
C GLU A 53 -2.23 4.47 6.69
N PHE A 54 -1.46 3.77 5.85
CA PHE A 54 -2.02 2.91 4.81
C PHE A 54 -2.69 1.67 5.40
N PHE A 55 -2.05 1.06 6.41
CA PHE A 55 -2.65 -0.04 7.19
C PHE A 55 -3.68 0.45 8.23
N GLY A 56 -3.59 1.71 8.67
CA GLY A 56 -4.48 2.29 9.69
C GLY A 56 -5.89 2.67 9.21
N ARG A 57 -6.11 2.76 7.89
CA ARG A 57 -7.48 2.92 7.34
C ARG A 57 -8.03 1.57 6.93
N ARG A 58 -8.78 0.96 7.87
CA ARG A 58 -9.75 -0.14 7.66
C ARG A 58 -9.94 -0.50 6.20
N GLN A 59 -9.13 -1.41 5.68
CA GLN A 59 -9.52 -2.17 4.52
C GLN A 59 -10.57 -3.14 5.04
N SER A 60 -11.85 -2.86 4.77
CA SER A 60 -12.95 -3.75 5.16
C SER A 60 -12.70 -5.11 4.49
N GLY A 61 -12.33 -6.11 5.29
CA GLY A 61 -12.13 -7.49 4.84
C GLY A 61 -10.73 -8.08 4.99
N LEU A 62 -9.71 -7.32 5.44
CA LEU A 62 -8.46 -7.92 5.88
C LEU A 62 -8.41 -8.00 7.41
N PRO A 63 -8.06 -9.15 8.01
CA PRO A 63 -7.84 -9.25 9.44
C PRO A 63 -6.76 -8.26 9.83
N GLU A 64 -6.93 -7.65 11.00
CA GLU A 64 -6.02 -6.64 11.51
C GLU A 64 -4.62 -7.26 11.66
N LEU A 65 -3.76 -7.01 10.68
CA LEU A 65 -2.34 -7.31 10.77
C LEU A 65 -1.80 -6.39 11.87
N GLN A 66 -1.67 -6.91 13.10
CA GLN A 66 -0.94 -6.29 14.22
C GLN A 66 0.59 -6.14 13.93
N LEU A 67 0.96 -6.08 12.65
CA LEU A 67 2.30 -5.84 12.14
C LEU A 67 2.66 -4.35 12.13
N ALA A 68 1.67 -3.46 12.25
CA ALA A 68 1.84 -2.02 12.07
C ALA A 68 2.73 -1.33 13.12
N SER A 69 3.06 -2.00 14.23
CA SER A 69 3.85 -1.38 15.31
C SER A 69 5.35 -1.74 15.29
N LEU A 70 5.78 -2.76 14.54
CA LEU A 70 7.10 -3.37 14.76
C LEU A 70 7.93 -3.62 13.50
N LEU A 71 7.48 -3.20 12.32
CA LEU A 71 8.19 -3.48 11.07
C LEU A 71 8.83 -2.24 10.44
N ASP A 72 10.15 -2.32 10.34
CA ASP A 72 10.96 -1.59 9.38
C ASP A 72 10.48 -1.90 7.95
N MET A 73 10.35 -0.88 7.10
CA MET A 73 9.95 -1.03 5.70
C MET A 73 10.87 -1.98 4.93
N ASP A 74 12.13 -2.04 5.31
CA ASP A 74 13.09 -2.95 4.69
C ASP A 74 12.78 -4.41 5.05
N MET A 75 12.31 -4.69 6.26
CA MET A 75 11.88 -6.03 6.66
C MET A 75 10.63 -6.49 5.89
N LEU A 76 9.69 -5.57 5.61
CA LEU A 76 8.52 -5.86 4.79
C LEU A 76 8.91 -6.20 3.35
N LYS A 77 9.86 -5.47 2.76
CA LYS A 77 10.36 -5.76 1.41
C LYS A 77 11.01 -7.14 1.32
N ILE A 78 11.83 -7.49 2.32
CA ILE A 78 12.46 -8.81 2.40
C ILE A 78 11.40 -9.90 2.53
N ALA A 79 10.43 -9.73 3.42
CA ALA A 79 9.35 -10.71 3.59
C ALA A 79 8.53 -10.88 2.30
N GLN A 80 8.26 -9.79 1.57
CA GLN A 80 7.56 -9.83 0.29
C GLN A 80 8.37 -10.57 -0.79
N SER A 81 9.66 -10.32 -0.91
CA SER A 81 10.50 -11.00 -1.91
C SER A 81 10.62 -12.50 -1.65
N GLU A 82 10.75 -12.90 -0.38
CA GLU A 82 10.77 -14.32 0.00
C GLU A 82 9.41 -14.98 -0.29
N ALA A 83 8.30 -14.32 0.05
CA ALA A 83 6.97 -14.83 -0.25
C ALA A 83 6.73 -15.01 -1.76
N GLN A 84 7.21 -14.11 -2.61
CA GLN A 84 7.13 -14.24 -4.07
C GLN A 84 7.94 -15.44 -4.58
N THR A 85 9.14 -15.63 -4.04
CA THR A 85 10.01 -16.76 -4.40
C THR A 85 9.36 -18.09 -4.05
N ILE A 86 8.84 -18.21 -2.82
CA ILE A 86 8.13 -19.41 -2.36
C ILE A 86 6.86 -19.62 -3.18
N ALA A 87 6.06 -18.58 -3.42
CA ALA A 87 4.82 -18.70 -4.19
C ALA A 87 5.05 -19.15 -5.65
N ALA A 88 6.19 -18.78 -6.25
CA ALA A 88 6.55 -19.24 -7.58
C ALA A 88 7.01 -20.71 -7.60
N ALA A 89 7.72 -21.15 -6.57
CA ALA A 89 8.28 -22.50 -6.48
C ALA A 89 7.30 -23.54 -5.91
N ASP A 90 6.46 -23.13 -4.97
CA ASP A 90 5.49 -23.96 -4.25
C ASP A 90 4.21 -23.17 -3.94
N PRO A 91 3.36 -22.92 -4.96
CA PRO A 91 2.14 -22.11 -4.81
C PRO A 91 1.17 -22.64 -3.74
N ASN A 92 1.17 -23.96 -3.52
CA ASN A 92 0.25 -24.64 -2.62
C ASN A 92 0.88 -24.99 -1.25
N LEU A 93 2.15 -24.61 -1.03
CA LEU A 93 2.92 -24.93 0.18
C LEU A 93 2.89 -26.45 0.50
N GLU A 94 3.12 -27.28 -0.51
CA GLU A 94 3.10 -28.73 -0.43
C GLU A 94 4.46 -29.34 -0.06
N GLN A 95 5.55 -28.60 -0.25
CA GLN A 95 6.88 -29.07 0.08
C GLN A 95 7.02 -29.27 1.60
N PRO A 96 7.78 -30.30 2.05
CA PRO A 96 7.95 -30.59 3.47
C PRO A 96 8.46 -29.39 4.29
N GLU A 97 9.36 -28.59 3.71
CA GLU A 97 9.90 -27.38 4.32
C GLU A 97 8.87 -26.26 4.52
N HIS A 98 7.79 -26.23 3.74
CA HIS A 98 6.75 -25.21 3.81
C HIS A 98 5.54 -25.60 4.68
N GLN A 99 5.55 -26.78 5.30
CA GLN A 99 4.40 -27.26 6.08
C GLN A 99 4.00 -26.31 7.23
N LEU A 100 4.98 -25.75 7.95
CA LEU A 100 4.71 -24.81 9.03
C LEU A 100 4.16 -23.48 8.51
N LEU A 101 4.68 -23.01 7.36
CA LEU A 101 4.18 -21.81 6.70
C LEU A 101 2.72 -22.01 6.26
N ARG A 102 2.38 -23.16 5.68
CA ARG A 102 1.01 -23.52 5.30
C ARG A 102 0.06 -23.49 6.49
N GLN A 103 0.45 -24.08 7.62
CA GLN A 103 -0.35 -24.04 8.85
C GLN A 103 -0.57 -22.59 9.32
N ARG A 104 0.46 -21.75 9.26
CA ARG A 104 0.38 -20.35 9.67
C ARG A 104 -0.55 -19.52 8.76
N VAL A 105 -0.45 -19.71 7.44
CA VAL A 105 -1.30 -19.07 6.43
C VAL A 105 -2.76 -19.49 6.61
N ASN A 106 -3.03 -20.80 6.76
CA ASN A 106 -4.38 -21.31 7.00
C ASN A 106 -4.99 -20.71 8.28
N ARG A 107 -4.23 -20.66 9.38
CA ARG A 107 -4.69 -20.06 10.63
C ARG A 107 -5.02 -18.57 10.44
N PHE A 108 -4.18 -17.83 9.71
CA PHE A 108 -4.39 -16.41 9.45
C PHE A 108 -5.72 -16.16 8.71
N TRP A 109 -6.02 -16.95 7.67
CA TRP A 109 -7.27 -16.81 6.91
C TRP A 109 -8.51 -17.33 7.62
N GLN A 110 -8.39 -18.29 8.54
CA GLN A 110 -9.51 -18.70 9.40
C GLN A 110 -9.98 -17.53 10.28
N HIS A 111 -9.04 -16.83 10.93
CA HIS A 111 -9.36 -15.67 11.76
C HIS A 111 -9.80 -14.44 10.93
N ALA A 112 -9.42 -14.38 9.65
CA ALA A 112 -9.91 -13.38 8.70
C ALA A 112 -11.40 -13.53 8.38
N GLY A 113 -11.86 -14.77 8.22
CA GLY A 113 -13.26 -15.09 7.87
C GLY A 113 -14.23 -14.89 9.03
N ASP A 114 -13.75 -15.01 10.27
CA ASP A 114 -14.56 -14.86 11.48
C ASP A 114 -14.82 -13.39 11.88
N ALA A 115 -14.24 -12.42 11.15
CA ALA A 115 -14.42 -10.98 11.38
C ALA A 115 -15.54 -10.33 10.53
N SER A 116 -16.49 -11.15 10.03
CA SER A 116 -17.71 -10.69 9.32
C SER A 116 -18.93 -10.64 10.24
#